data_AF-A0A160P2X1-F1
#
_entry.id   AF-A0A160P2X1-F1
#
_cell.length_a   1.000
_cell.length_b   1.000
_cell.length_c   1.000
_cell.angle_alpha   90.00
_cell.angle_beta   90.00
_cell.angle_gamma   90.00
#
_symmetry.space_group_name_H-M   'P 1'
#
loop_
_entity.id
_entity.type
_entity.pdbx_description
1 polymer ?
#
loop_
_entity_poly.entity_id
_entity_poly.type
_entity_poly.pdbx_seq_one_letter_code
_entity_poly.pdbx_strand_id
1 'polypeptide(L)'
;MPATPKELADEVLKAAGDTTSIGVGGTAKVAGRDAYQLVIKPKQAGSMVESVKIAVDASTGTPLKFTLASVDGGKPVLDAGFTKVDFGKPDASAFDFKAPKGAKVTEGAADKAGKAGKDGKFGEHGPVPGMEKGFGGPLGSLMGGAGEGGKNHPEVIGEGWTAIAKLDTGAKAPKTEEAPKEVQGFLDGLGDKVSGKFGSGTVFKTKIVNALMTDDGRVYVGAVTPQALVDAANAGK
;
A
#
# COMPACT_ATOMS: atom_id res chain seq x y z
N MET A 1 -13.24 -2.51 5.92
CA MET A 1 -13.87 -2.39 4.58
C MET A 1 -12.75 -2.19 3.56
N PRO A 2 -12.89 -2.63 2.29
CA PRO A 2 -11.91 -2.28 1.26
C PRO A 2 -11.82 -0.76 1.08
N ALA A 3 -10.63 -0.24 0.79
CA ALA A 3 -10.41 1.20 0.61
C ALA A 3 -11.19 1.73 -0.60
N THR A 4 -11.80 2.90 -0.44
CA THR A 4 -12.55 3.61 -1.48
C THR A 4 -11.59 4.27 -2.48
N PRO A 5 -12.07 4.59 -3.71
CA PRO A 5 -11.27 5.34 -4.68
C PRO A 5 -10.76 6.67 -4.13
N LYS A 6 -11.54 7.32 -3.24
CA LYS A 6 -11.16 8.57 -2.59
C LYS A 6 -10.03 8.37 -1.58
N GLU A 7 -10.13 7.37 -0.70
CA GLU A 7 -9.08 7.10 0.29
C GLU A 7 -7.73 6.80 -0.40
N LEU A 8 -7.75 6.00 -1.48
CA LEU A 8 -6.55 5.70 -2.27
C LEU A 8 -5.99 6.93 -2.98
N ALA A 9 -6.87 7.79 -3.53
CA ALA A 9 -6.48 9.05 -4.15
C ALA A 9 -5.81 9.99 -3.15
N ASP A 10 -6.40 10.16 -1.97
CA ASP A 10 -5.88 11.02 -0.91
C ASP A 10 -4.51 10.53 -0.42
N GLU A 11 -4.33 9.21 -0.27
CA GLU A 11 -3.04 8.61 0.14
C GLU A 11 -1.93 8.87 -0.88
N VAL A 12 -2.19 8.63 -2.17
CA VAL A 12 -1.20 8.89 -3.24
C VAL A 12 -0.89 10.37 -3.37
N LEU A 13 -1.89 11.25 -3.24
CA LEU A 13 -1.69 12.69 -3.35
C LEU A 13 -0.92 13.25 -2.15
N LYS A 14 -1.14 12.71 -0.95
CA LYS A 14 -0.36 13.09 0.24
C LYS A 14 1.11 12.68 0.11
N ALA A 15 1.39 11.56 -0.56
CA ALA A 15 2.75 11.11 -0.86
C ALA A 15 3.37 11.82 -2.09
N ALA A 16 2.60 12.62 -2.83
CA ALA A 16 3.11 13.32 -3.99
C ALA A 16 3.97 14.52 -3.56
N GLY A 17 5.26 14.47 -3.90
CA GLY A 17 6.22 15.55 -3.67
C GLY A 17 7.08 15.82 -4.90
N ASP A 18 8.31 16.26 -4.71
CA ASP A 18 9.22 16.65 -5.79
C ASP A 18 9.55 15.51 -6.76
N THR A 19 9.47 14.27 -6.30
CA THR A 19 9.68 13.05 -7.07
C THR A 19 8.50 12.64 -7.94
N THR A 20 7.39 13.37 -7.89
CA THR A 20 6.11 13.02 -8.53
C THR A 20 5.72 14.05 -9.58
N SER A 21 5.30 13.58 -10.75
CA SER A 21 4.64 14.38 -11.77
C SER A 21 3.13 14.17 -11.68
N ILE A 22 2.37 15.27 -11.61
CA ILE A 22 0.91 15.26 -11.63
C ILE A 22 0.47 16.03 -12.87
N GLY A 23 -0.39 15.42 -13.67
CA GLY A 23 -0.97 16.05 -14.85
C GLY A 23 -2.43 15.67 -15.03
N VAL A 24 -3.13 16.45 -15.85
CA VAL A 24 -4.46 16.11 -16.34
C VAL A 24 -4.28 15.32 -17.63
N GLY A 25 -4.89 14.14 -17.67
CA GLY A 25 -4.98 13.30 -18.86
C GLY A 25 -6.22 13.62 -19.68
N GLY A 26 -6.85 12.58 -20.23
CA GLY A 26 -8.08 12.69 -20.99
C GLY A 26 -9.34 12.75 -20.11
N THR A 27 -10.48 12.55 -20.75
CA THR A 27 -11.77 12.35 -20.10
C THR A 27 -12.12 10.87 -20.07
N ALA A 28 -12.99 10.49 -19.13
CA ALA A 28 -13.49 9.14 -18.97
C ALA A 28 -14.97 9.17 -18.55
N LYS A 29 -15.63 8.01 -18.63
CA LYS A 29 -16.96 7.80 -18.05
C LYS A 29 -16.89 6.69 -17.02
N VAL A 30 -17.27 6.98 -15.77
CA VAL A 30 -17.22 6.03 -14.64
C VAL A 30 -18.56 6.04 -13.93
N ALA A 31 -19.12 4.85 -13.67
CA ALA A 31 -20.45 4.71 -13.08
C ALA A 31 -21.54 5.55 -13.78
N GLY A 32 -21.42 5.72 -15.10
CA GLY A 32 -22.34 6.53 -15.90
C GLY A 32 -22.08 8.03 -15.89
N ARG A 33 -21.05 8.52 -15.18
CA ARG A 33 -20.74 9.94 -14.99
C ARG A 33 -19.49 10.36 -15.75
N ASP A 34 -19.49 11.56 -16.29
CA ASP A 34 -18.33 12.13 -16.97
C ASP A 34 -17.25 12.51 -15.94
N ALA A 35 -16.00 12.22 -16.27
CA ALA A 35 -14.88 12.39 -15.36
C ALA A 35 -13.63 12.90 -16.09
N TYR A 36 -12.83 13.73 -15.41
CA TYR A 36 -11.47 14.06 -15.81
C TYR A 36 -10.50 13.05 -15.21
N GLN A 37 -9.45 12.69 -15.94
CA GLN A 37 -8.44 11.79 -15.43
C GLN A 37 -7.24 12.58 -14.90
N LEU A 38 -6.94 12.46 -13.61
CA LEU A 38 -5.64 12.83 -13.07
C LEU A 38 -4.67 11.68 -13.31
N VAL A 39 -3.46 12.01 -13.76
CA VAL A 39 -2.38 11.05 -14.03
C VAL A 39 -1.18 11.44 -13.18
N ILE A 40 -0.74 10.51 -12.34
CA ILE A 40 0.33 10.68 -11.38
C ILE A 40 1.44 9.70 -11.75
N LYS A 41 2.68 10.17 -11.87
CA LYS A 41 3.81 9.36 -12.32
C LYS A 41 5.07 9.62 -11.48
N PRO A 42 5.89 8.59 -11.21
CA PRO A 42 7.25 8.79 -10.73
C PRO A 42 8.08 9.57 -11.76
N LYS A 43 8.91 10.49 -11.29
CA LYS A 43 9.97 11.12 -12.09
C LYS A 43 11.27 10.30 -12.06
N GLN A 44 11.48 9.54 -11.00
CA GLN A 44 12.69 8.76 -10.74
C GLN A 44 12.67 7.45 -11.54
N ALA A 45 13.82 7.09 -12.11
CA ALA A 45 14.02 5.76 -12.67
C ALA A 45 14.13 4.70 -11.56
N GLY A 46 13.82 3.44 -11.88
CA GLY A 46 13.93 2.33 -10.94
C GLY A 46 12.69 2.06 -10.10
N SER A 47 11.61 2.84 -10.24
CA SER A 47 10.28 2.51 -9.70
C SER A 47 9.61 1.42 -10.55
N MET A 48 8.90 0.49 -9.91
CA MET A 48 7.99 -0.46 -10.58
C MET A 48 6.61 0.13 -10.84
N VAL A 49 6.26 1.26 -10.20
CA VAL A 49 5.04 2.01 -10.52
C VAL A 49 5.26 2.75 -11.84
N GLU A 50 4.39 2.49 -12.82
CA GLU A 50 4.38 3.24 -14.08
C GLU A 50 3.53 4.51 -13.93
N SER A 51 2.30 4.35 -13.45
CA SER A 51 1.39 5.46 -13.23
C SER A 51 0.25 5.10 -12.28
N VAL A 52 -0.28 6.12 -11.63
CA VAL A 52 -1.58 6.09 -10.97
C VAL A 52 -2.54 6.97 -11.78
N LYS A 53 -3.74 6.46 -12.06
CA LYS A 53 -4.81 7.20 -12.74
C LYS A 53 -6.00 7.31 -11.80
N ILE A 54 -6.51 8.53 -11.64
CA ILE A 54 -7.68 8.83 -10.81
C ILE A 54 -8.73 9.48 -11.70
N ALA A 55 -9.87 8.82 -11.88
CA ALA A 55 -11.02 9.42 -12.56
C ALA A 55 -11.80 10.25 -11.55
N VAL A 56 -11.90 11.56 -11.79
CA VAL A 56 -12.55 12.53 -10.92
C VAL A 56 -13.82 13.03 -11.59
N ASP A 57 -14.96 12.88 -10.93
CA ASP A 57 -16.27 13.31 -11.43
C ASP A 57 -16.24 14.79 -11.84
N ALA A 58 -16.65 15.08 -13.07
CA ALA A 58 -16.57 16.42 -13.64
C ALA A 58 -17.51 17.43 -12.96
N SER A 59 -18.57 16.96 -12.28
CA SER A 59 -19.55 17.83 -11.63
C SER A 59 -19.27 18.05 -10.14
N THR A 60 -18.82 17.01 -9.43
CA THR A 60 -18.69 17.03 -7.96
C THR A 60 -17.24 17.05 -7.47
N GLY A 61 -16.27 16.75 -8.35
CA GLY A 61 -14.87 16.58 -7.94
C GLY A 61 -14.60 15.29 -7.16
N THR A 62 -15.57 14.37 -7.09
CA THR A 62 -15.42 13.12 -6.33
C THR A 62 -14.53 12.13 -7.10
N PRO A 63 -13.49 11.54 -6.49
CA PRO A 63 -12.77 10.42 -7.09
C PRO A 63 -13.68 9.20 -7.27
N LEU A 64 -13.90 8.79 -8.52
CA LEU A 64 -14.81 7.70 -8.89
C LEU A 64 -14.08 6.37 -9.14
N LYS A 65 -12.82 6.43 -9.59
CA LYS A 65 -11.99 5.24 -9.90
C LYS A 65 -10.52 5.55 -9.69
N PHE A 66 -9.81 4.60 -9.12
CA PHE A 66 -8.38 4.59 -8.90
C PHE A 66 -7.77 3.40 -9.63
N THR A 67 -6.68 3.62 -10.35
CA THR A 67 -5.97 2.57 -11.08
C THR A 67 -4.46 2.71 -10.90
N LEU A 68 -3.80 1.64 -10.47
CA LEU A 68 -2.35 1.54 -10.33
C LEU A 68 -1.78 0.64 -11.42
N ALA A 69 -0.90 1.18 -12.26
CA ALA A 69 -0.21 0.46 -13.31
C ALA A 69 1.26 0.20 -12.94
N SER A 70 1.76 -0.95 -13.38
CA SER A 70 3.17 -1.35 -13.24
C SER A 70 3.92 -1.18 -14.55
N VAL A 71 5.23 -0.94 -14.47
CA VAL A 71 6.14 -0.88 -15.63
C VAL A 71 6.11 -2.15 -16.49
N ASP A 72 5.73 -3.31 -15.90
CA ASP A 72 5.59 -4.58 -16.64
C ASP A 72 4.36 -4.60 -17.57
N GLY A 73 3.48 -3.59 -17.48
CA GLY A 73 2.28 -3.47 -18.28
C GLY A 73 1.19 -4.49 -17.96
N GLY A 74 0.26 -4.70 -18.88
CA GLY A 74 -0.88 -5.62 -18.71
C GLY A 74 -1.96 -5.12 -17.75
N LYS A 75 -2.62 -6.04 -17.02
CA LYS A 75 -3.72 -5.68 -16.09
C LYS A 75 -3.23 -4.76 -14.96
N PRO A 76 -4.01 -3.76 -14.54
CA PRO A 76 -3.66 -2.95 -13.37
C PRO A 76 -3.40 -3.80 -12.14
N VAL A 77 -2.48 -3.33 -11.30
CA VAL A 77 -2.15 -3.97 -10.02
C VAL A 77 -3.29 -3.75 -9.03
N LEU A 78 -3.85 -2.54 -9.04
CA LEU A 78 -5.04 -2.17 -8.29
C LEU A 78 -6.00 -1.46 -9.23
N ASP A 79 -7.26 -1.87 -9.22
CA ASP A 79 -8.36 -1.19 -9.91
C ASP A 79 -9.57 -1.15 -8.98
N ALA A 80 -9.79 0.01 -8.37
CA ALA A 80 -10.88 0.26 -7.44
C ALA A 80 -11.78 1.35 -8.01
N GLY A 81 -13.06 1.07 -8.26
CA GLY A 81 -13.96 2.06 -8.83
C GLY A 81 -15.42 1.74 -8.58
N PHE A 82 -16.24 2.79 -8.57
CA PHE A 82 -17.68 2.62 -8.45
C PHE A 82 -18.27 2.06 -9.75
N THR A 83 -19.21 1.13 -9.59
CA THR A 83 -20.03 0.62 -10.70
C THR A 83 -21.34 1.41 -10.83
N LYS A 84 -21.83 1.97 -9.71
CA LYS A 84 -23.01 2.83 -9.61
C LYS A 84 -22.78 3.88 -8.52
N VAL A 85 -23.20 5.10 -8.79
CA VAL A 85 -23.10 6.21 -7.83
C VAL A 85 -24.41 7.00 -7.82
N ASP A 86 -24.89 7.28 -6.62
CA ASP A 86 -25.98 8.21 -6.35
C ASP A 86 -25.49 9.23 -5.32
N PHE A 87 -25.52 10.51 -5.68
CA PHE A 87 -25.14 11.63 -4.80
C PHE A 87 -26.37 12.31 -4.18
N GLY A 88 -27.55 11.76 -4.39
CA GLY A 88 -28.78 12.21 -3.77
C GLY A 88 -28.71 12.06 -2.25
N LYS A 89 -29.48 12.92 -1.57
CA LYS A 89 -29.69 12.79 -0.13
C LYS A 89 -30.38 11.44 0.13
N PRO A 90 -29.83 10.57 1.00
CA PRO A 90 -30.52 9.33 1.36
C PRO A 90 -31.85 9.65 2.01
N ASP A 91 -32.87 8.85 1.70
CA ASP A 91 -34.17 8.95 2.36
C ASP A 91 -34.02 8.81 3.87
N ALA A 92 -34.78 9.61 4.64
CA ALA A 92 -34.75 9.54 6.10
C ALA A 92 -35.07 8.13 6.62
N SER A 93 -35.93 7.40 5.88
CA SER A 93 -36.30 6.02 6.18
C SER A 93 -35.15 5.02 6.06
N ALA A 94 -34.05 5.35 5.37
CA ALA A 94 -32.85 4.52 5.36
C ALA A 94 -32.16 4.48 6.74
N PHE A 95 -32.45 5.47 7.59
CA PHE A 95 -31.95 5.54 8.96
C PHE A 95 -32.98 5.06 10.00
N ASP A 96 -34.19 4.70 9.56
CA ASP A 96 -35.22 4.18 10.43
C ASP A 96 -34.94 2.71 10.76
N PHE A 97 -34.53 2.44 12.00
CA PHE A 97 -34.40 1.08 12.48
C PHE A 97 -35.80 0.46 12.66
N LYS A 98 -36.15 -0.48 11.78
CA LYS A 98 -37.39 -1.26 11.88
C LYS A 98 -37.09 -2.70 12.26
N ALA A 99 -37.26 -3.02 13.54
CA ALA A 99 -37.08 -4.37 14.04
C ALA A 99 -38.02 -5.34 13.30
N PRO A 100 -37.53 -6.49 12.78
CA PRO A 100 -38.40 -7.48 12.18
C PRO A 100 -39.34 -8.10 13.22
N LYS A 101 -40.47 -8.65 12.78
CA LYS A 101 -41.45 -9.26 13.70
C LYS A 101 -40.78 -10.35 14.55
N GLY A 102 -41.01 -10.31 15.86
CA GLY A 102 -40.43 -11.26 16.83
C GLY A 102 -39.01 -10.91 17.29
N ALA A 103 -38.39 -9.84 16.78
CA ALA A 103 -37.10 -9.39 17.27
C ALA A 103 -37.23 -8.78 18.67
N LYS A 104 -36.41 -9.28 19.60
CA LYS A 104 -36.21 -8.66 20.92
C LYS A 104 -35.18 -7.55 20.77
N VAL A 105 -35.64 -6.29 20.77
CA VAL A 105 -34.75 -5.12 20.78
C VAL A 105 -34.21 -4.92 22.20
N THR A 106 -32.90 -4.82 22.32
CA THR A 106 -32.21 -4.47 23.56
C THR A 106 -31.49 -3.15 23.37
N GLU A 107 -31.89 -2.13 24.10
CA GLU A 107 -31.21 -0.83 24.07
C GLU A 107 -29.89 -0.91 24.84
N GLY A 108 -28.78 -0.63 24.16
CA GLY A 108 -27.51 -0.37 24.82
C GLY A 108 -27.58 0.98 25.53
N ALA A 109 -27.01 1.09 26.73
CA ALA A 109 -27.05 2.31 27.55
C ALA A 109 -26.23 3.45 26.93
N ALA A 110 -26.76 4.10 25.88
CA ALA A 110 -26.16 5.29 25.27
C ALA A 110 -26.24 6.50 26.20
N ASP A 111 -27.25 6.57 27.07
CA ASP A 111 -27.45 7.71 28.00
C ASP A 111 -26.45 7.76 29.16
N LYS A 112 -25.68 6.69 29.40
CA LYS A 112 -24.60 6.69 30.42
C LYS A 112 -23.23 7.12 29.88
N ALA A 113 -23.09 7.34 28.57
CA ALA A 113 -21.84 7.80 27.98
C ALA A 113 -21.66 9.33 27.99
N GLY A 114 -22.69 10.11 28.35
CA GLY A 114 -22.65 11.58 28.35
C GLY A 114 -22.00 12.23 29.58
N LYS A 115 -21.61 11.46 30.62
CA LYS A 115 -21.02 11.99 31.87
C LYS A 115 -19.85 11.16 32.42
N ALA A 116 -18.95 10.71 31.55
CA ALA A 116 -17.55 10.47 31.89
C ALA A 116 -16.76 11.34 30.91
N GLY A 117 -16.19 12.47 31.34
CA GLY A 117 -15.03 12.43 32.21
C GLY A 117 -13.85 11.95 31.36
N LYS A 118 -13.04 12.90 30.90
CA LYS A 118 -11.73 12.72 30.27
C LYS A 118 -11.00 11.52 30.88
N ASP A 119 -10.30 10.74 30.06
CA ASP A 119 -9.39 9.62 30.42
C ASP A 119 -9.80 8.21 29.92
N GLY A 120 -10.68 8.13 28.93
CA GLY A 120 -10.88 6.91 28.13
C GLY A 120 -9.92 6.85 26.94
N LYS A 121 -8.68 6.38 27.13
CA LYS A 121 -7.83 5.96 26.01
C LYS A 121 -8.47 4.76 25.30
N PHE A 122 -9.32 5.04 24.32
CA PHE A 122 -9.45 4.13 23.18
C PHE A 122 -8.08 4.15 22.49
N GLY A 123 -7.49 2.98 22.29
CA GLY A 123 -6.24 2.84 21.54
C GLY A 123 -6.47 3.24 20.09
N GLU A 124 -6.42 4.55 19.83
CA GLU A 124 -5.87 5.08 18.60
C GLU A 124 -4.45 4.52 18.51
N HIS A 125 -4.27 3.50 17.67
CA HIS A 125 -3.04 3.41 16.91
C HIS A 125 -3.02 4.65 16.00
N GLY A 126 -2.68 5.79 16.61
CA GLY A 126 -2.26 6.97 15.87
C GLY A 126 -1.04 6.60 15.03
N PRO A 127 -0.82 7.30 13.91
CA PRO A 127 0.37 7.07 13.11
C PRO A 127 1.60 7.22 14.01
N VAL A 128 2.49 6.23 13.94
CA VAL A 128 3.76 6.22 14.66
C VAL A 128 4.51 7.51 14.32
N PRO A 129 4.95 8.31 15.32
CA PRO A 129 5.77 9.48 15.05
C PRO A 129 7.03 9.06 14.27
N GLY A 130 7.17 9.54 13.04
CA GLY A 130 8.29 9.20 12.15
C GLY A 130 7.93 8.39 10.90
N MET A 131 6.68 7.95 10.71
CA MET A 131 6.23 7.20 9.52
C MET A 131 5.42 8.06 8.53
N GLU A 132 5.51 9.39 8.65
CA GLU A 132 4.77 10.34 7.79
C GLU A 132 5.44 10.55 6.42
N LYS A 133 6.68 10.08 6.26
CA LYS A 133 7.42 10.15 4.99
C LYS A 133 7.68 8.75 4.46
N GLY A 134 6.72 8.26 3.67
CA GLY A 134 6.82 6.98 2.96
C GLY A 134 5.74 6.00 3.40
N PHE A 135 4.56 6.12 2.79
CA PHE A 135 3.47 5.13 2.84
C PHE A 135 2.85 4.85 4.23
N GLY A 136 2.29 5.88 4.87
CA GLY A 136 1.35 5.71 5.98
C GLY A 136 -0.10 5.64 5.47
N GLY A 137 -0.79 4.51 5.68
CA GLY A 137 -2.18 4.29 5.28
C GLY A 137 -2.46 2.85 4.83
N PRO A 138 -3.61 2.57 4.21
CA PRO A 138 -3.96 1.26 3.66
C PRO A 138 -2.88 0.68 2.72
N LEU A 139 -2.15 1.51 1.96
CA LEU A 139 -1.00 1.04 1.16
C LEU A 139 0.20 0.68 2.02
N GLY A 140 0.45 1.39 3.12
CA GLY A 140 1.46 1.01 4.11
C GLY A 140 1.19 -0.34 4.78
N SER A 141 -0.08 -0.63 5.06
CA SER A 141 -0.51 -1.92 5.59
C SER A 141 -0.41 -3.05 4.56
N LEU A 142 -0.65 -2.75 3.28
CA LEU A 142 -0.51 -3.69 2.15
C LEU A 142 0.96 -3.97 1.79
N MET A 143 1.84 -2.99 2.00
CA MET A 143 3.27 -3.05 1.68
C MET A 143 4.13 -3.61 2.82
N GLY A 144 3.48 -4.19 3.85
CA GLY A 144 4.15 -4.87 4.95
C GLY A 144 4.15 -4.06 6.23
N GLY A 145 2.98 -3.97 6.88
CA GLY A 145 2.93 -3.70 8.31
C GLY A 145 3.69 -4.80 9.06
N ALA A 146 4.99 -4.60 9.26
CA ALA A 146 5.79 -5.42 10.16
C ALA A 146 5.28 -5.15 11.58
N GLY A 147 4.81 -6.22 12.23
CA GLY A 147 4.18 -6.15 13.53
C GLY A 147 5.04 -5.48 14.60
N GLU A 148 4.37 -4.93 15.60
CA GLU A 148 4.95 -4.57 16.89
C GLU A 148 5.78 -5.75 17.41
N GLY A 149 7.10 -5.55 17.61
CA GLY A 149 7.95 -6.52 18.31
C GLY A 149 9.46 -6.47 18.08
N GLY A 150 9.95 -5.78 17.04
CA GLY A 150 11.40 -5.69 16.76
C GLY A 150 12.04 -4.39 17.22
N LYS A 151 13.13 -4.43 17.98
CA LYS A 151 13.95 -3.25 18.37
C LYS A 151 14.70 -2.58 17.20
N ASN A 152 14.53 -3.07 15.97
CA ASN A 152 15.20 -2.59 14.78
C ASN A 152 14.17 -1.88 13.90
N HIS A 153 14.15 -0.55 13.94
CA HIS A 153 13.38 0.23 12.98
C HIS A 153 13.96 -0.01 11.57
N PRO A 154 13.11 -0.21 10.55
CA PRO A 154 13.58 -0.32 9.18
C PRO A 154 14.30 0.98 8.78
N GLU A 155 15.54 0.84 8.30
CA GLU A 155 16.28 1.95 7.71
C GLU A 155 15.73 2.19 6.30
N VAL A 156 15.37 3.44 5.98
CA VAL A 156 14.85 3.78 4.64
C VAL A 156 15.99 4.35 3.80
N ILE A 157 16.26 3.70 2.66
CA ILE A 157 17.24 4.12 1.67
C ILE A 157 16.50 4.79 0.50
N GLY A 158 16.94 5.99 0.12
CA GLY A 158 16.29 6.77 -0.94
C GLY A 158 15.00 7.45 -0.49
N GLU A 159 14.29 8.03 -1.44
CA GLU A 159 13.08 8.82 -1.19
C GLU A 159 12.03 8.61 -2.29
N GLY A 160 10.78 8.96 -1.99
CA GLY A 160 9.69 8.94 -2.95
C GLY A 160 9.40 7.54 -3.51
N TRP A 161 9.36 7.42 -4.83
CA TRP A 161 9.00 6.18 -5.52
C TRP A 161 10.12 5.15 -5.56
N THR A 162 11.33 5.54 -5.16
CA THR A 162 12.51 4.67 -5.10
C THR A 162 12.93 4.37 -3.67
N ALA A 163 12.06 4.62 -2.69
CA ALA A 163 12.33 4.29 -1.31
C ALA A 163 12.43 2.76 -1.12
N ILE A 164 13.46 2.34 -0.39
CA ILE A 164 13.74 0.94 -0.07
C ILE A 164 13.84 0.80 1.44
N ALA A 165 13.00 -0.04 2.03
CA ALA A 165 13.12 -0.42 3.43
C ALA A 165 14.20 -1.50 3.58
N LYS A 166 15.18 -1.24 4.44
CA LYS A 166 16.23 -2.18 4.84
C LYS A 166 15.95 -2.68 6.25
N LEU A 167 15.90 -4.00 6.41
CA LEU A 167 15.74 -4.67 7.68
C LEU A 167 16.93 -5.60 7.92
N ASP A 168 17.45 -5.57 9.13
CA ASP A 168 18.39 -6.57 9.61
C ASP A 168 17.63 -7.55 10.50
N THR A 169 17.52 -8.79 10.02
CA THR A 169 16.78 -9.84 10.75
C THR A 169 17.61 -10.47 11.86
N GLY A 170 18.92 -10.18 11.94
CA GLY A 170 19.83 -10.78 12.92
C GLY A 170 20.01 -12.30 12.78
N ALA A 171 19.38 -12.91 11.78
CA ALA A 171 19.42 -14.34 11.48
C ALA A 171 19.91 -14.53 10.05
N LYS A 172 20.79 -15.51 9.82
CA LYS A 172 21.20 -15.87 8.46
C LYS A 172 20.00 -16.43 7.70
N ALA A 173 19.91 -16.11 6.41
CA ALA A 173 18.88 -16.68 5.56
C ALA A 173 18.98 -18.22 5.61
N PRO A 174 17.84 -18.95 5.69
CA PRO A 174 17.86 -20.40 5.63
C PRO A 174 18.51 -20.83 4.31
N LYS A 175 19.57 -21.63 4.41
CA LYS A 175 20.28 -22.08 3.21
C LYS A 175 19.40 -23.06 2.46
N THR A 176 19.16 -22.78 1.18
CA THR A 176 18.40 -23.67 0.30
C THR A 176 19.05 -25.06 0.27
N GLU A 177 20.38 -25.17 0.36
CA GLU A 177 21.09 -26.46 0.35
C GLU A 177 20.78 -27.39 1.54
N GLU A 178 20.29 -26.84 2.66
CA GLU A 178 19.98 -27.59 3.89
C GLU A 178 18.51 -28.06 3.93
N ALA A 179 17.67 -27.62 2.99
CA ALA A 179 16.26 -28.00 2.89
C ALA A 179 16.06 -29.32 2.10
N PRO A 180 15.01 -30.10 2.39
CA PRO A 180 14.61 -31.24 1.56
C PRO A 180 14.42 -30.84 0.09
N LYS A 181 14.71 -31.75 -0.86
CA LYS A 181 14.69 -31.47 -2.31
C LYS A 181 13.34 -30.96 -2.82
N GLU A 182 12.25 -31.39 -2.19
CA GLU A 182 10.88 -30.97 -2.48
C GLU A 182 10.65 -29.50 -2.09
N VAL A 183 11.29 -29.05 -1.01
CA VAL A 183 11.26 -27.66 -0.54
C VAL A 183 12.23 -26.81 -1.37
N GLN A 184 13.39 -27.34 -1.76
CA GLN A 184 14.35 -26.66 -2.64
C GLN A 184 13.72 -26.24 -3.96
N GLY A 185 13.06 -27.17 -4.68
CA GLY A 185 12.40 -26.87 -5.95
C GLY A 185 11.28 -25.84 -5.82
N PHE A 186 10.60 -25.80 -4.67
CA PHE A 186 9.62 -24.77 -4.36
C PHE A 186 10.28 -23.40 -4.11
N LEU A 187 11.34 -23.35 -3.29
CA LEU A 187 12.06 -22.12 -2.95
C LEU A 187 12.80 -21.52 -4.15
N ASP A 188 13.39 -22.34 -5.02
CA ASP A 188 14.03 -21.91 -6.27
C ASP A 188 13.00 -21.31 -7.25
N GLY A 189 11.73 -21.68 -7.13
CA GLY A 189 10.63 -21.08 -7.88
C GLY A 189 10.12 -19.74 -7.31
N LEU A 190 10.51 -19.38 -6.08
CA LEU A 190 10.04 -18.15 -5.41
C LEU A 190 10.91 -16.93 -5.72
N GLY A 191 12.17 -17.12 -6.13
CA GLY A 191 13.05 -15.99 -6.38
C GLY A 191 14.32 -16.33 -7.16
N ASP A 192 14.89 -15.30 -7.76
CA ASP A 192 16.11 -15.41 -8.57
C ASP A 192 17.34 -15.18 -7.69
N LYS A 193 18.33 -16.08 -7.78
CA LYS A 193 19.63 -15.85 -7.13
C LYS A 193 20.36 -14.68 -7.78
N VAL A 194 20.88 -13.78 -6.97
CA VAL A 194 21.68 -12.62 -7.37
C VAL A 194 22.97 -12.57 -6.57
N SER A 195 23.97 -11.86 -7.09
CA SER A 195 25.25 -11.65 -6.39
C SER A 195 25.80 -10.26 -6.69
N GLY A 196 26.56 -9.73 -5.75
CA GLY A 196 27.16 -8.40 -5.82
C GLY A 196 28.26 -8.20 -4.79
N LYS A 197 28.65 -6.94 -4.55
CA LYS A 197 29.61 -6.56 -3.49
C LYS A 197 29.12 -6.96 -2.10
N PHE A 198 27.81 -7.09 -1.93
CA PHE A 198 27.20 -7.57 -0.68
C PHE A 198 27.32 -9.07 -0.43
N GLY A 199 27.84 -9.84 -1.38
CA GLY A 199 27.82 -11.30 -1.37
C GLY A 199 26.71 -11.82 -2.29
N SER A 200 25.92 -12.76 -1.79
CA SER A 200 24.84 -13.41 -2.54
C SER A 200 23.51 -13.25 -1.82
N GLY A 201 22.42 -13.48 -2.56
CA GLY A 201 21.06 -13.43 -2.03
C GLY A 201 20.03 -13.84 -3.06
N THR A 202 18.76 -13.78 -2.67
CA THR A 202 17.61 -14.14 -3.50
C THR A 202 16.66 -12.96 -3.65
N VAL A 203 16.30 -12.62 -4.89
CA VAL A 203 15.29 -11.62 -5.20
C VAL A 203 13.93 -12.28 -5.42
N PHE A 204 12.96 -11.92 -4.59
CA PHE A 204 11.56 -12.24 -4.73
C PHE A 204 10.87 -11.13 -5.52
N LYS A 205 10.20 -11.51 -6.61
CA LYS A 205 9.58 -10.55 -7.52
C LYS A 205 8.07 -10.57 -7.39
N THR A 206 7.47 -9.39 -7.35
CA THR A 206 6.04 -9.21 -7.62
C THR A 206 5.87 -8.12 -8.67
N LYS A 207 4.62 -7.87 -9.07
CA LYS A 207 4.33 -6.86 -10.10
C LYS A 207 4.69 -5.43 -9.69
N ILE A 208 4.76 -5.13 -8.39
CA ILE A 208 5.14 -3.80 -7.89
C ILE A 208 6.23 -3.91 -6.84
N VAL A 209 6.02 -4.72 -5.80
CA VAL A 209 6.93 -4.79 -4.66
C VAL A 209 7.91 -5.93 -4.88
N ASN A 210 9.21 -5.61 -4.86
CA ASN A 210 10.26 -6.60 -4.92
C ASN A 210 10.99 -6.66 -3.58
N ALA A 211 11.54 -7.81 -3.24
CA ALA A 211 12.33 -8.01 -2.04
C ALA A 211 13.63 -8.74 -2.35
N LEU A 212 14.74 -8.31 -1.77
CA LEU A 212 16.02 -9.00 -1.80
C LEU A 212 16.34 -9.47 -0.38
N MET A 213 16.48 -10.77 -0.19
CA MET A 213 17.02 -11.40 1.02
C MET A 213 18.49 -11.74 0.75
N THR A 214 19.41 -11.15 1.50
CA THR A 214 20.83 -11.46 1.43
C THR A 214 21.19 -12.62 2.35
N ASP A 215 22.21 -13.40 2.00
CA ASP A 215 22.62 -14.57 2.79
C ASP A 215 23.12 -14.20 4.20
N ASP A 216 23.55 -12.95 4.39
CA ASP A 216 23.96 -12.41 5.69
C ASP A 216 22.81 -11.88 6.56
N GLY A 217 21.56 -12.05 6.11
CA GLY A 217 20.35 -11.79 6.93
C GLY A 217 19.74 -10.40 6.76
N ARG A 218 20.24 -9.58 5.83
CA ARG A 218 19.65 -8.28 5.49
C ARG A 218 18.58 -8.43 4.41
N VAL A 219 17.46 -7.73 4.60
CA VAL A 219 16.33 -7.69 3.68
C VAL A 219 16.15 -6.28 3.14
N TYR A 220 16.00 -6.16 1.83
CA TYR A 220 15.71 -4.91 1.13
C TYR A 220 14.38 -5.05 0.43
N VAL A 221 13.40 -4.18 0.70
CA VAL A 221 12.05 -4.25 0.13
C VAL A 221 11.65 -2.89 -0.42
N GLY A 222 11.08 -2.85 -1.62
CA GLY A 222 10.57 -1.61 -2.19
C GLY A 222 9.74 -1.83 -3.44
N ALA A 223 8.96 -0.82 -3.83
CA ALA A 223 8.24 -0.78 -5.10
C ALA A 223 9.17 -0.41 -6.26
N VAL A 224 10.34 -1.06 -6.30
CA VAL A 224 11.49 -0.71 -7.14
C VAL A 224 11.98 -1.91 -7.92
N THR A 225 12.75 -1.69 -8.98
CA THR A 225 13.29 -2.77 -9.80
C THR A 225 14.21 -3.69 -8.97
N PRO A 226 14.35 -4.98 -9.35
CA PRO A 226 15.34 -5.88 -8.76
C PRO A 226 16.75 -5.29 -8.71
N GLN A 227 17.14 -4.55 -9.78
CA GLN A 227 18.44 -3.92 -9.86
C GLN A 227 18.62 -2.82 -8.81
N ALA A 228 17.58 -2.01 -8.55
CA ALA A 228 17.65 -0.98 -7.52
C ALA A 228 17.87 -1.57 -6.11
N LEU A 229 17.28 -2.75 -5.82
CA LEU A 229 17.54 -3.46 -4.56
C LEU A 229 18.99 -3.96 -4.47
N VAL A 230 19.52 -4.51 -5.56
CA VAL A 230 20.92 -4.95 -5.66
C VAL A 230 21.89 -3.77 -5.48
N ASP A 231 21.60 -2.63 -6.11
CA ASP A 231 22.42 -1.42 -6.01
C ASP A 231 22.40 -0.85 -4.58
N ALA A 232 21.24 -0.83 -3.93
CA ALA A 232 21.11 -0.44 -2.52
C ALA A 232 21.89 -1.38 -1.58
N ALA A 233 21.84 -2.69 -1.82
CA ALA A 233 22.60 -3.67 -1.04
C ALA A 233 24.11 -3.52 -1.24
N ASN A 234 24.56 -3.22 -2.47
CA ASN A 234 25.96 -2.96 -2.80
C ASN A 234 26.49 -1.68 -2.14
N ALA A 235 25.67 -0.63 -2.03
CA ALA A 235 26.07 0.65 -1.45
C ALA A 235 26.22 0.60 0.08
N GLY A 236 25.55 -0.35 0.75
CA GLY A 236 25.62 -0.55 2.20
C GLY A 236 26.77 -1.46 2.67
N LYS A 237 27.82 -1.65 1.86
CA LYS A 237 29.02 -2.42 2.17
C LYS A 237 30.26 -1.55 2.21
#